data_AF-A0A2R5EW52-F1
#
_entry.id   AF-A0A2R5EW52-F1
#
_cell.length_a   1.000
_cell.length_b   1.000
_cell.length_c   1.000
_cell.angle_alpha   90.00
_cell.angle_beta   90.00
_cell.angle_gamma   90.00
#
_symmetry.space_group_name_H-M   'P 1'
#
loop_
_entity.id
_entity.type
_entity.pdbx_description
1 polymer ?
#
loop_
_entity_poly.entity_id
_entity_poly.type
_entity_poly.pdbx_seq_one_letter_code
_entity_poly.pdbx_strand_id
1 'polypeptide(L)'
;MNLVIRNASVLLIATATLLGGLFNPPYVEPAAESAVIPSVEILRAGDGAVPIEHAQLRALDFSQKTSVERNGQVYVPIREYVEKHSGQLFYNRETASADITIGALSFSLLFEEGSIMYNGHVLKGGYFVQDGLAYINAEQLAVMMNGQLAFSPA
;
A
#
# COMPACT_ATOMS: atom_id res chain seq x y z
N MET A 1 28.42 46.08 40.14
CA MET A 1 27.08 46.36 39.58
C MET A 1 26.56 45.09 38.94
N ASN A 2 25.35 44.72 39.31
CA ASN A 2 24.67 43.46 39.04
C ASN A 2 24.03 43.40 37.65
N LEU A 3 23.86 42.16 37.18
CA LEU A 3 22.79 41.63 36.30
C LEU A 3 22.26 42.53 35.19
N VAL A 4 22.61 42.23 33.93
CA VAL A 4 21.63 42.04 32.82
C VAL A 4 22.25 41.13 31.75
N ILE A 5 22.33 39.83 32.03
CA ILE A 5 22.39 38.80 30.98
C ILE A 5 21.01 38.15 30.99
N ARG A 6 20.49 37.78 29.81
CA ARG A 6 19.30 36.95 29.57
C ARG A 6 17.96 37.71 29.49
N ASN A 7 17.66 38.37 28.36
CA ASN A 7 16.26 38.57 27.94
C ASN A 7 16.05 39.07 26.49
N ALA A 8 16.98 38.83 25.56
CA ALA A 8 16.81 39.24 24.15
C ALA A 8 16.46 38.08 23.19
N SER A 9 16.61 36.82 23.59
CA SER A 9 16.55 35.68 22.66
C SER A 9 15.16 35.07 22.48
N VAL A 10 14.16 35.46 23.27
CA VAL A 10 12.83 34.79 23.29
C VAL A 10 11.81 35.48 22.35
N LEU A 11 12.08 36.68 21.85
CA LEU A 11 11.10 37.48 21.12
C LEU A 11 11.12 37.33 19.58
N LEU A 12 11.84 36.35 19.03
CA LEU A 12 12.05 36.22 17.57
C LEU A 12 11.51 34.91 16.95
N ILE A 13 10.64 34.19 17.65
CA ILE A 13 10.04 32.91 17.18
C ILE A 13 8.51 33.04 16.94
N ALA A 14 7.94 34.25 16.93
CA ALA A 14 6.48 34.44 16.87
C ALA A 14 5.90 34.89 15.51
N THR A 15 6.71 35.10 14.46
CA THR A 15 6.22 35.70 13.20
C THR A 15 6.21 34.77 11.97
N ALA A 16 6.64 33.51 12.08
CA ALA A 16 6.70 32.58 10.94
C ALA A 16 5.47 31.66 10.78
N THR A 17 4.50 31.67 11.71
CA THR A 17 3.33 30.77 11.65
C THR A 17 2.10 31.36 10.96
N LEU A 18 2.14 32.60 10.48
CA LEU A 18 0.96 33.26 9.90
C LEU A 18 0.86 33.24 8.36
N LEU A 19 1.85 32.70 7.65
CA LEU A 19 1.85 32.68 6.16
C LEU A 19 1.45 31.34 5.53
N GLY A 20 1.32 30.26 6.31
CA GLY A 20 0.96 28.93 5.79
C GLY A 20 -0.55 28.70 5.57
N GLY A 21 -1.42 29.62 6.00
CA GLY A 21 -2.88 29.41 6.03
C GLY A 21 -3.65 29.81 4.77
N LEU A 22 -3.02 30.38 3.75
CA LEU A 22 -3.72 30.96 2.59
C LEU A 22 -3.77 30.06 1.34
N PHE A 23 -3.17 28.86 1.38
CA PHE A 23 -3.12 27.97 0.20
C PHE A 23 -3.81 26.61 0.37
N ASN A 24 -4.64 26.42 1.41
CA ASN A 24 -5.43 25.21 1.54
C ASN A 24 -6.88 25.48 1.08
N PRO A 25 -7.26 25.17 -0.17
CA PRO A 25 -8.67 25.21 -0.55
C PRO A 25 -9.46 24.19 0.29
N PRO A 26 -10.73 24.47 0.63
CA PRO A 26 -11.56 23.51 1.34
C PRO A 26 -11.66 22.21 0.54
N TYR A 27 -11.34 21.10 1.20
CA TYR A 27 -11.55 19.75 0.68
C TYR A 27 -13.05 19.59 0.37
N VAL A 28 -13.38 19.38 -0.92
CA VAL A 28 -14.74 19.11 -1.38
C VAL A 28 -14.95 17.61 -1.29
N GLU A 29 -15.83 17.19 -0.39
CA GLU A 29 -16.28 15.80 -0.27
C GLU A 29 -17.00 15.40 -1.57
N PRO A 30 -16.54 14.36 -2.31
CA PRO A 30 -17.27 13.88 -3.47
C PRO A 30 -18.58 13.24 -2.99
N ALA A 31 -19.70 13.74 -3.50
CA ALA A 31 -21.02 13.18 -3.27
C ALA A 31 -21.01 11.69 -3.65
N ALA A 32 -21.35 10.82 -2.69
CA ALA A 32 -21.50 9.40 -2.92
C ALA A 32 -22.71 9.15 -3.84
N GLU A 33 -22.45 9.01 -5.14
CA GLU A 33 -23.45 8.55 -6.09
C GLU A 33 -23.69 7.07 -5.86
N SER A 34 -24.88 6.79 -5.31
CA SER A 34 -25.35 5.46 -4.96
C SER A 34 -25.66 4.65 -6.22
N ALA A 35 -24.69 3.88 -6.71
CA ALA A 35 -24.91 2.90 -7.76
C ALA A 35 -25.54 1.64 -7.15
N VAL A 36 -26.83 1.46 -7.40
CA VAL A 36 -27.59 0.24 -7.13
C VAL A 36 -27.04 -0.88 -8.02
N ILE A 37 -26.38 -1.87 -7.42
CA ILE A 37 -25.93 -3.08 -8.11
C ILE A 37 -27.02 -4.16 -7.95
N PRO A 38 -27.51 -4.79 -9.04
CA PRO A 38 -28.51 -5.83 -8.95
C PRO A 38 -27.97 -7.08 -8.25
N SER A 39 -28.77 -7.64 -7.35
CA SER A 39 -28.49 -8.86 -6.60
C SER A 39 -28.33 -10.07 -7.52
N VAL A 40 -27.15 -10.67 -7.50
CA VAL A 40 -26.90 -11.98 -8.12
C VAL A 40 -27.34 -13.05 -7.11
N GLU A 41 -28.31 -13.84 -7.55
CA GLU A 41 -28.89 -14.99 -6.87
C GLU A 41 -27.81 -16.06 -6.59
N ILE A 42 -27.50 -16.27 -5.30
CA ILE A 42 -26.56 -17.31 -4.86
C ILE A 42 -27.32 -18.64 -4.79
N LEU A 43 -27.02 -19.54 -5.73
CA LEU A 43 -27.42 -20.94 -5.67
C LEU A 43 -26.81 -21.60 -4.43
N ARG A 44 -27.68 -21.99 -3.50
CA ARG A 44 -27.37 -22.86 -2.36
C ARG A 44 -27.17 -24.31 -2.83
N ALA A 45 -26.00 -24.85 -2.55
CA ALA A 45 -25.75 -26.24 -2.20
C ALA A 45 -24.61 -26.18 -1.18
N GLY A 46 -24.65 -26.77 0.01
CA GLY A 46 -25.19 -28.04 0.46
C GLY A 46 -24.12 -28.60 1.39
N ASP A 47 -24.49 -28.84 2.65
CA ASP A 47 -23.75 -29.47 3.76
C ASP A 47 -22.24 -29.77 3.63
N GLY A 48 -21.48 -29.19 4.55
CA GLY A 48 -20.13 -29.62 4.88
C GLY A 48 -19.31 -28.51 5.52
N ALA A 49 -19.10 -28.58 6.82
CA ALA A 49 -18.18 -27.69 7.52
C ALA A 49 -16.77 -27.84 6.92
N VAL A 50 -16.26 -26.78 6.29
CA VAL A 50 -14.86 -26.69 5.87
C VAL A 50 -14.18 -25.64 6.75
N PRO A 51 -13.07 -25.98 7.43
CA PRO A 51 -12.31 -25.00 8.19
C PRO A 51 -11.79 -23.90 7.27
N ILE A 52 -11.91 -22.64 7.71
CA ILE A 52 -11.45 -21.45 6.99
C ILE A 52 -9.94 -21.40 7.09
N GLU A 53 -9.25 -22.24 6.33
CA GLU A 53 -7.84 -22.03 5.98
C GLU A 53 -7.69 -22.45 4.51
N HIS A 54 -7.08 -21.58 3.69
CA HIS A 54 -6.74 -21.76 2.27
C HIS A 54 -7.82 -21.51 1.19
N ALA A 55 -9.10 -21.28 1.53
CA ALA A 55 -10.14 -21.12 0.51
C ALA A 55 -10.13 -19.77 -0.24
N GLN A 56 -9.60 -18.68 0.34
CA GLN A 56 -9.53 -17.38 -0.34
C GLN A 56 -8.36 -17.26 -1.34
N LEU A 57 -7.38 -18.18 -1.30
CA LEU A 57 -6.30 -18.24 -2.28
C LEU A 57 -6.74 -18.87 -3.61
N ARG A 58 -7.92 -19.51 -3.68
CA ARG A 58 -8.43 -20.18 -4.89
C ARG A 58 -9.20 -19.28 -5.85
N ALA A 59 -9.45 -18.01 -5.50
CA ALA A 59 -10.06 -17.04 -6.41
C ALA A 59 -9.04 -16.17 -7.18
N LEU A 60 -7.74 -16.47 -7.05
CA LEU A 60 -6.71 -15.88 -7.89
C LEU A 60 -6.47 -16.84 -9.07
N ASP A 61 -7.21 -16.66 -10.16
CA ASP A 61 -6.94 -17.43 -11.38
C ASP A 61 -5.59 -16.97 -11.98
N PHE A 62 -4.55 -17.80 -11.79
CA PHE A 62 -3.15 -17.61 -12.16
C PHE A 62 -2.77 -18.24 -13.51
N SER A 63 -3.74 -18.51 -14.38
CA SER A 63 -3.53 -19.35 -15.57
C SER A 63 -2.74 -18.71 -16.74
N GLN A 64 -2.17 -17.50 -16.62
CA GLN A 64 -1.25 -16.99 -17.64
C GLN A 64 0.09 -16.58 -17.03
N LYS A 65 1.15 -17.28 -17.49
CA LYS A 65 2.60 -17.09 -17.26
C LYS A 65 2.96 -15.85 -16.46
N THR A 66 3.58 -16.05 -15.29
CA THR A 66 4.70 -15.30 -14.67
C THR A 66 4.61 -15.15 -13.14
N SER A 67 3.98 -16.07 -12.40
CA SER A 67 4.37 -16.23 -10.99
C SER A 67 5.73 -16.96 -10.88
N VAL A 68 6.53 -16.62 -9.88
CA VAL A 68 7.85 -17.23 -9.60
C VAL A 68 7.85 -17.81 -8.20
N GLU A 69 8.29 -19.05 -8.03
CA GLU A 69 8.53 -19.62 -6.71
C GLU A 69 9.98 -19.39 -6.27
N ARG A 70 10.16 -18.87 -5.06
CA ARG A 70 11.47 -18.72 -4.40
C ARG A 70 11.35 -19.09 -2.94
N ASN A 71 12.21 -20.00 -2.47
CA ASN A 71 12.26 -20.42 -1.07
C ASN A 71 10.90 -20.89 -0.52
N GLY A 72 10.09 -21.55 -1.35
CA GLY A 72 8.74 -22.01 -0.99
C GLY A 72 7.67 -20.90 -0.95
N GLN A 73 8.01 -19.69 -1.35
CA GLN A 73 7.07 -18.57 -1.45
C GLN A 73 6.73 -18.28 -2.91
N VAL A 74 5.48 -17.92 -3.16
CA VAL A 74 4.98 -17.54 -4.49
C VAL A 74 5.10 -16.03 -4.64
N TYR A 75 5.69 -15.60 -5.74
CA TYR A 75 5.78 -14.20 -6.12
C TYR A 75 5.01 -13.95 -7.41
N VAL A 76 4.35 -12.80 -7.48
CA VAL A 76 3.54 -12.38 -8.63
C VAL A 76 4.11 -11.10 -9.22
N PRO A 77 4.05 -10.93 -10.54
CA PRO A 77 4.64 -9.79 -11.21
C PRO A 77 3.70 -8.58 -11.00
N ILE A 78 4.28 -7.49 -10.50
CA ILE A 78 3.51 -6.39 -9.90
C ILE A 78 2.72 -5.63 -10.96
N ARG A 79 3.31 -5.40 -12.14
CA ARG A 79 2.66 -4.63 -13.21
C ARG A 79 1.37 -5.31 -13.67
N GLU A 80 1.44 -6.60 -13.96
CA GLU A 80 0.34 -7.42 -14.43
C GLU A 80 -0.73 -7.54 -13.34
N TYR A 81 -0.32 -7.64 -12.08
CA TYR A 81 -1.25 -7.62 -10.96
C TYR A 81 -1.99 -6.28 -10.88
N VAL A 82 -1.29 -5.15 -10.98
CA VAL A 82 -1.90 -3.81 -11.00
C VAL A 82 -2.87 -3.67 -12.18
N GLU A 83 -2.45 -4.04 -13.39
CA GLU A 83 -3.27 -3.98 -14.60
C GLU A 83 -4.54 -4.83 -14.47
N LYS A 84 -4.40 -6.09 -14.00
CA LYS A 84 -5.53 -7.02 -13.79
C LYS A 84 -6.58 -6.45 -12.84
N HIS A 85 -6.15 -5.69 -11.84
CA HIS A 85 -7.04 -5.11 -10.83
C HIS A 85 -7.37 -3.63 -11.09
N SER A 86 -7.17 -3.14 -12.32
CA SER A 86 -7.45 -1.75 -12.71
C SER A 86 -6.80 -0.71 -11.80
N GLY A 87 -5.62 -1.03 -11.27
CA GLY A 87 -4.83 -0.15 -10.42
C GLY A 87 -3.97 0.83 -11.22
N GLN A 88 -3.17 1.60 -10.48
CA GLN A 88 -2.23 2.56 -11.01
C GLN A 88 -0.82 2.24 -10.48
N LEU A 89 0.17 2.41 -11.35
CA LEU A 89 1.59 2.31 -11.02
C LEU A 89 2.29 3.56 -11.54
N PHE A 90 2.90 4.32 -10.63
CA PHE A 90 3.66 5.52 -10.94
C PHE A 90 5.11 5.34 -10.55
N TYR A 91 6.04 5.57 -11.48
CA TYR A 91 7.48 5.48 -11.20
C TYR A 91 8.03 6.86 -10.83
N ASN A 92 8.64 6.95 -9.65
CA ASN A 92 9.37 8.13 -9.21
C ASN A 92 10.88 7.89 -9.33
N ARG A 93 11.49 8.57 -10.30
CA ARG A 93 12.93 8.47 -10.57
C ARG A 93 13.78 9.15 -9.50
N GLU A 94 13.28 10.22 -8.88
CA GLU A 94 14.04 11.02 -7.91
C GLU A 94 14.25 10.25 -6.61
N THR A 95 13.25 9.47 -6.20
CA THR A 95 13.27 8.65 -4.98
C THR A 95 13.57 7.18 -5.25
N ALA A 96 13.86 6.81 -6.51
CA ALA A 96 14.01 5.44 -6.95
C ALA A 96 12.92 4.52 -6.36
N SER A 97 11.66 4.91 -6.56
CA SER A 97 10.50 4.18 -6.05
C SER A 97 9.41 4.03 -7.11
N ALA A 98 8.47 3.12 -6.86
CA ALA A 98 7.20 3.10 -7.57
C ALA A 98 6.04 3.10 -6.59
N ASP A 99 5.10 4.01 -6.80
CA ASP A 99 3.86 4.09 -6.03
C ASP A 99 2.78 3.28 -6.74
N ILE A 100 2.11 2.43 -5.98
CA ILE A 100 1.07 1.52 -6.47
C ILE A 100 -0.22 1.74 -5.71
N THR A 101 -1.31 1.86 -6.45
CA THR A 101 -2.67 1.97 -5.92
C THR A 101 -3.57 0.94 -6.58
N ILE A 102 -4.25 0.11 -5.79
CA ILE A 102 -5.18 -0.93 -6.26
C ILE A 102 -6.44 -0.87 -5.38
N GLY A 103 -7.49 -0.22 -5.88
CA GLY A 103 -8.68 0.06 -5.06
C GLY A 103 -8.31 0.92 -3.84
N ALA A 104 -8.55 0.40 -2.63
CA ALA A 104 -8.19 1.06 -1.36
C ALA A 104 -6.75 0.77 -0.90
N LEU A 105 -6.06 -0.19 -1.51
CA LEU A 105 -4.69 -0.54 -1.17
C LEU A 105 -3.74 0.46 -1.83
N SER A 106 -2.86 1.10 -1.05
CA SER A 106 -1.77 1.95 -1.56
C SER A 106 -0.46 1.64 -0.87
N PHE A 107 0.61 1.41 -1.64
CA PHE A 107 1.95 1.11 -1.14
C PHE A 107 3.02 1.58 -2.13
N SER A 108 4.26 1.72 -1.67
CA SER A 108 5.39 2.07 -2.52
C SER A 108 6.45 0.97 -2.50
N LEU A 109 7.02 0.66 -3.65
CA LEU A 109 8.23 -0.16 -3.77
C LEU A 109 9.44 0.77 -3.70
N LEU A 110 10.38 0.48 -2.82
CA LEU A 110 11.63 1.23 -2.66
C LEU A 110 12.77 0.41 -3.31
N PHE A 111 13.27 0.84 -4.48
CA PHE A 111 14.18 0.05 -5.32
C PHE A 111 15.56 -0.16 -4.74
N GLU A 112 16.14 0.87 -4.13
CA GLU A 112 17.48 0.77 -3.55
C GLU A 112 17.54 -0.21 -2.37
N GLU A 113 16.44 -0.31 -1.61
CA GLU A 113 16.35 -1.14 -0.41
C GLU A 113 15.74 -2.52 -0.64
N GLY A 114 15.08 -2.75 -1.78
CA GLY A 114 14.27 -3.97 -1.98
C GLY A 114 13.16 -4.12 -0.93
N SER A 115 12.59 -2.99 -0.48
CA SER A 115 11.59 -2.94 0.60
C SER A 115 10.26 -2.30 0.13
N ILE A 116 9.19 -2.61 0.84
CA ILE A 116 7.85 -2.09 0.57
C ILE A 116 7.47 -1.10 1.68
N MET A 117 7.10 0.12 1.32
CA MET A 117 6.47 1.08 2.24
C MET A 117 4.95 0.91 2.20
N TYR A 118 4.35 0.53 3.32
CA TYR A 118 2.91 0.39 3.45
C TYR A 118 2.43 0.91 4.79
N ASN A 119 1.46 1.82 4.79
CA ASN A 119 0.93 2.50 5.99
C ASN A 119 2.03 3.09 6.90
N GLY A 120 3.09 3.65 6.32
CA GLY A 120 4.21 4.24 7.06
C GLY A 120 5.22 3.23 7.62
N HIS A 121 5.06 1.93 7.32
CA HIS A 121 5.99 0.88 7.75
C HIS A 121 6.79 0.34 6.56
N VAL A 122 8.07 0.07 6.80
CA VAL A 122 8.99 -0.54 5.82
C VAL A 122 9.02 -2.05 6.03
N LEU A 123 8.61 -2.80 5.01
CA LEU A 123 8.61 -4.26 4.97
C LEU A 123 9.78 -4.72 4.09
N LYS A 124 10.82 -5.29 4.72
CA LYS A 124 12.00 -5.78 4.00
C LYS A 124 11.72 -7.10 3.29
N GLY A 125 12.27 -7.28 2.09
CA GLY A 125 12.23 -8.55 1.37
C GLY A 125 10.86 -8.93 0.81
N GLY A 126 9.91 -7.99 0.76
CA GLY A 126 8.56 -8.25 0.24
C GLY A 126 8.46 -8.33 -1.28
N TYR A 127 9.51 -7.94 -2.00
CA TYR A 127 9.58 -8.03 -3.45
C TYR A 127 11.02 -8.18 -3.95
N PHE A 128 11.19 -8.58 -5.19
CA PHE A 128 12.48 -8.56 -5.89
C PHE A 128 12.32 -8.11 -7.34
N VAL A 129 13.41 -7.72 -7.98
CA VAL A 129 13.46 -7.41 -9.42
C VAL A 129 14.27 -8.48 -10.13
N GLN A 130 13.72 -9.02 -11.22
CA GLN A 130 14.39 -9.96 -12.10
C GLN A 130 14.07 -9.61 -13.55
N ASP A 131 15.09 -9.53 -14.40
CA ASP A 131 14.95 -9.24 -15.83
C ASP A 131 14.13 -7.95 -16.12
N GLY A 132 14.25 -6.95 -15.24
CA GLY A 132 13.51 -5.68 -15.34
C GLY A 132 12.05 -5.74 -14.88
N LEU A 133 11.59 -6.89 -14.40
CA LEU A 133 10.24 -7.09 -13.85
C LEU A 133 10.30 -7.16 -12.33
N ALA A 134 9.40 -6.42 -11.66
CA ALA A 134 9.26 -6.46 -10.21
C ALA A 134 8.24 -7.52 -9.80
N TYR A 135 8.60 -8.37 -8.86
CA TYR A 135 7.80 -9.47 -8.35
C TYR A 135 7.56 -9.30 -6.84
N ILE A 136 6.31 -9.30 -6.39
CA ILE A 136 5.92 -9.17 -4.98
C ILE A 136 5.49 -10.51 -4.41
N ASN A 137 5.81 -10.75 -3.14
CA ASN A 137 5.34 -11.93 -2.43
C ASN A 137 3.80 -11.93 -2.36
N ALA A 138 3.18 -12.99 -2.88
CA ALA A 138 1.73 -13.09 -3.00
C ALA A 138 1.01 -13.15 -1.64
N GLU A 139 1.61 -13.81 -0.64
CA GLU A 139 1.06 -13.89 0.71
C GLU A 139 1.08 -12.51 1.37
N GLN A 140 2.21 -11.80 1.29
CA GLN A 140 2.31 -10.44 1.82
C GLN A 140 1.33 -9.49 1.15
N LEU A 141 1.15 -9.60 -0.17
CA LEU A 141 0.15 -8.82 -0.90
C LEU A 141 -1.27 -9.12 -0.40
N ALA A 142 -1.63 -10.38 -0.20
CA ALA A 142 -2.92 -10.77 0.36
C ALA A 142 -3.13 -10.21 1.77
N VAL A 143 -2.10 -10.25 2.60
CA VAL A 143 -2.12 -9.67 3.96
C VAL A 143 -2.33 -8.15 3.91
N MET A 144 -1.65 -7.45 3.00
CA MET A 144 -1.83 -6.00 2.82
C MET A 144 -3.26 -5.68 2.36
N MET A 145 -3.82 -6.44 1.42
CA MET A 145 -5.21 -6.27 0.95
C MET A 145 -6.25 -6.49 2.05
N ASN A 146 -6.03 -7.47 2.93
CA ASN A 146 -6.95 -7.78 4.02
C ASN A 146 -6.77 -6.85 5.23
N GLY A 147 -5.81 -5.94 5.20
CA GLY A 147 -5.54 -5.00 6.29
C GLY A 147 -5.01 -5.65 7.58
N GLN A 148 -4.57 -6.91 7.54
CA GLN A 148 -4.16 -7.70 8.69
C GLN A 148 -2.65 -7.89 8.76
N LEU A 149 -1.85 -6.81 8.71
CA LEU A 149 -0.43 -6.97 9.03
C LEU A 149 -0.26 -7.23 10.53
N ALA A 150 -0.09 -8.50 10.90
CA ALA A 150 0.49 -8.86 12.18
C ALA A 150 1.98 -8.52 12.12
N PHE A 151 2.34 -7.31 12.56
CA PHE A 151 3.75 -6.95 12.74
C PHE A 151 4.34 -7.83 13.84
N SER A 152 5.06 -8.87 13.44
CA SER A 152 5.93 -9.60 14.37
C SER A 152 7.25 -8.83 14.45
N PRO A 153 7.57 -8.19 15.58
CA PRO A 153 8.87 -7.56 15.75
C PRO A 153 9.95 -8.65 15.68
N ALA A 154 10.89 -8.48 14.76
CA ALA A 154 12.11 -9.28 14.67
C ALA A 154 13.04 -9.03 15.86
#